data_AF-A0A7C7XQH9-F1
#
_entry.id   AF-A0A7C7XQH9-F1
#
_cell.length_a   1.000
_cell.length_b   1.000
_cell.length_c   1.000
_cell.angle_alpha   90.00
_cell.angle_beta   90.00
_cell.angle_gamma   90.00
#
_symmetry.space_group_name_H-M   'P 1'
#
loop_
_entity.id
_entity.type
_entity.pdbx_description
1 polymer ?
#
loop_
_entity_poly.entity_id
_entity_poly.type
_entity_poly.pdbx_seq_one_letter_code
_entity_poly.pdbx_strand_id
1 'polypeptide(L)'
;MLCSEIFAQEPQQFIVPKTEYGYPDLQGLWTDQTRTPFERPLNLDLQRTYSEEEIAELEQRAVAISNGLQQPLDPDREAPPRGAVITNKPDANFNGFPMTYVAVKGEYRTSIIVDPKNGRLPFKDDPPMDIFAKRAAAGKDVFDGPENRPSNERCLGVPGQLPIVVPLPIDGPWRNIQIVQNKDYVLIFGEYHVTARIIRLNSTHHDPGFAKYYGDSIGHWEDDTLVIYTKSFKPEQSDRRLPSSGALEIVERMTLVSNSEVFYQYKITDTEIYTQTITAEMTLSRMPADNKLYESACHEGNYSLPSILAGARRQEADSR
;
A
#
# COMPACT_ATOMS: atom_id res chain seq x y z
N MET A 1 10.26 4.24 59.35
CA MET A 1 10.40 5.01 58.10
C MET A 1 11.48 4.36 57.26
N LEU A 2 11.09 3.68 56.19
CA LEU A 2 12.00 3.21 55.14
C LEU A 2 11.33 3.60 53.83
N CYS A 3 11.73 4.76 53.28
CA CYS A 3 11.37 5.12 51.92
C CYS A 3 12.25 4.27 50.98
N SER A 4 11.60 3.44 50.16
CA SER A 4 12.26 2.80 49.03
C SER A 4 12.26 3.81 47.89
N GLU A 5 13.44 4.25 47.47
CA GLU A 5 13.62 5.04 46.25
C GLU A 5 13.50 4.13 45.05
N ILE A 6 12.41 4.29 44.29
CA ILE A 6 12.26 3.70 42.97
C ILE A 6 13.05 4.59 42.01
N PHE A 7 14.21 4.12 41.56
CA PHE A 7 14.93 4.75 40.45
C PHE A 7 14.13 4.52 39.16
N ALA A 8 13.53 5.58 38.64
CA ALA A 8 12.98 5.59 37.29
C ALA A 8 14.14 5.44 36.30
N GLN A 9 14.10 4.41 35.48
CA GLN A 9 15.06 4.18 34.41
C GLN A 9 14.75 5.19 33.30
N GLU A 10 15.65 6.15 33.04
CA GLU A 10 15.49 7.06 31.89
C GLU A 10 15.42 6.23 30.60
N PRO A 11 14.50 6.55 29.68
CA PRO A 11 14.41 5.85 28.41
C PRO A 11 15.73 6.03 27.66
N GLN A 12 16.43 4.92 27.41
CA GLN A 12 17.69 4.93 26.68
C GLN A 12 17.46 5.53 25.29
N GLN A 13 18.14 6.63 25.00
CA GLN A 13 18.03 7.33 23.72
C GLN A 13 18.45 6.37 22.59
N PHE A 14 17.55 6.12 21.64
CA PHE A 14 17.86 5.32 20.46
C PHE A 14 18.92 6.05 19.61
N ILE A 15 20.06 5.39 19.42
CA ILE A 15 21.14 5.89 18.56
C ILE A 15 20.95 5.27 17.18
N VAL A 16 20.66 6.11 16.19
CA VAL A 16 20.42 5.67 14.82
C VAL A 16 21.70 5.06 14.24
N PRO A 17 21.71 3.75 13.89
CA PRO A 17 22.85 3.14 13.23
C PRO A 17 23.14 3.82 11.89
N LYS A 18 24.42 3.91 11.54
CA LYS A 18 24.88 4.53 10.30
C LYS A 18 25.60 3.50 9.42
N THR A 19 25.46 3.65 8.11
CA THR A 19 26.25 2.91 7.12
C THR A 19 27.70 3.39 7.10
N GLU A 20 28.56 2.70 6.34
CA GLU A 20 29.94 3.10 6.08
C GLU A 20 30.08 4.47 5.40
N TYR A 21 28.98 5.01 4.86
CA TYR A 21 28.89 6.34 4.25
C TYR A 21 28.38 7.43 5.21
N GLY A 22 28.04 7.07 6.46
CA GLY A 22 27.55 8.02 7.46
C GLY A 22 26.05 8.33 7.39
N TYR A 23 25.28 7.62 6.56
CA TYR A 23 23.83 7.78 6.45
C TYR A 23 23.08 6.82 7.39
N PRO A 24 21.89 7.15 7.89
CA PRO A 24 21.02 6.22 8.61
C PRO A 24 20.88 4.88 7.88
N ASP A 25 21.10 3.78 8.59
CA ASP A 25 21.05 2.43 8.00
C ASP A 25 19.60 1.90 7.97
N LEU A 26 18.91 2.09 6.84
CA LEU A 26 17.57 1.56 6.60
C LEU A 26 17.60 0.14 6.02
N GLN A 27 18.77 -0.47 5.85
CA GLN A 27 18.88 -1.75 5.16
C GLN A 27 18.13 -2.87 5.87
N GLY A 28 17.61 -3.79 5.06
CA GLY A 28 17.00 -5.01 5.52
C GLY A 28 15.61 -5.23 4.97
N LEU A 29 14.92 -6.17 5.60
CA LEU A 29 13.60 -6.62 5.23
C LEU A 29 12.55 -5.95 6.12
N TRP A 30 11.56 -5.32 5.49
CA TRP A 30 10.52 -4.55 6.15
C TRP A 30 9.15 -4.95 5.63
N THR A 31 8.11 -4.66 6.39
CA THR A 31 6.72 -4.92 6.03
C THR A 31 5.82 -3.78 6.48
N ASP A 32 4.81 -3.44 5.70
CA ASP A 32 3.79 -2.44 6.08
C ASP A 32 2.47 -3.10 6.50
N GLN A 33 2.50 -4.39 6.84
CA GLN A 33 1.33 -5.14 7.26
C GLN A 33 0.67 -4.53 8.48
N THR A 34 -0.57 -4.08 8.30
CA THR A 34 -1.42 -3.55 9.35
C THR A 34 -2.89 -3.71 8.94
N ARG A 35 -3.77 -3.81 9.92
CA ARG A 35 -5.23 -3.67 9.72
C ARG A 35 -5.69 -2.21 9.68
N THR A 36 -4.81 -1.25 9.96
CA THR A 36 -5.15 0.17 9.84
C THR A 36 -5.58 0.48 8.41
N PRO A 37 -6.83 0.94 8.18
CA PRO A 37 -7.33 1.18 6.83
C PRO A 37 -6.66 2.42 6.22
N PHE A 38 -6.64 2.51 4.89
CA PHE A 38 -6.10 3.69 4.21
C PHE A 38 -6.91 4.94 4.56
N GLU A 39 -8.23 4.86 4.37
CA GLU A 39 -9.19 5.90 4.71
C GLU A 39 -9.96 5.56 5.98
N ARG A 40 -10.35 6.60 6.73
CA ARG A 40 -11.11 6.41 7.97
C ARG A 40 -12.51 5.90 7.69
N PRO A 41 -12.96 4.86 8.43
CA PRO A 41 -14.35 4.41 8.41
C PRO A 41 -15.34 5.56 8.68
N LEU A 42 -16.42 5.62 7.90
CA LEU A 42 -17.41 6.70 7.97
C LEU A 42 -18.04 6.86 9.37
N ASN A 43 -18.21 5.75 10.10
CA ASN A 43 -18.81 5.74 11.42
C ASN A 43 -17.91 6.33 12.52
N LEU A 44 -16.63 6.57 12.24
CA LEU A 44 -15.67 7.15 13.20
C LEU A 44 -15.49 8.66 13.02
N ASP A 45 -16.02 9.24 11.93
CA ASP A 45 -15.98 10.67 11.64
C ASP A 45 -14.57 11.30 11.82
N LEU A 46 -14.34 12.04 12.91
CA LEU A 46 -13.06 12.69 13.22
C LEU A 46 -12.21 11.97 14.27
N GLN A 47 -12.64 10.81 14.78
CA GLN A 47 -11.88 10.02 15.76
C GLN A 47 -10.57 9.55 15.12
N ARG A 48 -9.43 10.05 15.62
CA ARG A 48 -8.11 9.78 15.04
C ARG A 48 -7.47 8.49 15.51
N THR A 49 -7.79 8.04 16.72
CA THR A 49 -7.14 6.90 17.37
C THR A 49 -8.16 5.96 18.01
N TYR A 50 -7.77 4.70 18.09
CA TYR A 50 -8.40 3.69 18.93
C TYR A 50 -7.71 3.63 20.30
N SER A 51 -8.45 3.22 21.32
CA SER A 51 -7.87 2.76 22.59
C SER A 51 -7.27 1.36 22.43
N GLU A 52 -6.41 0.94 23.37
CA GLU A 52 -5.87 -0.42 23.39
C GLU A 52 -6.97 -1.48 23.55
N GLU A 53 -8.01 -1.17 24.31
CA GLU A 53 -9.18 -2.04 24.50
C GLU A 53 -9.95 -2.23 23.18
N GLU A 54 -10.21 -1.13 22.44
CA GLU A 54 -10.85 -1.19 21.12
C GLU A 54 -10.02 -2.01 20.12
N ILE A 55 -8.69 -1.86 20.13
CA ILE A 55 -7.79 -2.66 19.29
C ILE A 55 -7.89 -4.14 19.65
N ALA A 56 -7.84 -4.49 20.94
CA ALA A 56 -7.96 -5.88 21.37
C ALA A 56 -9.28 -6.51 20.88
N GLU A 57 -10.40 -5.78 20.96
CA GLU A 57 -11.69 -6.25 20.42
C GLU A 57 -11.69 -6.41 18.89
N LEU A 58 -11.10 -5.46 18.17
CA LEU A 58 -11.01 -5.49 16.70
C LEU A 58 -10.14 -6.65 16.20
N GLU A 59 -9.01 -6.91 16.86
CA GLU A 59 -8.10 -8.01 16.54
C GLU A 59 -8.75 -9.36 16.87
N GLN A 60 -9.42 -9.50 18.03
CA GLN A 60 -10.18 -10.71 18.37
C GLN A 60 -11.29 -10.98 17.35
N ARG A 61 -12.01 -9.94 16.91
CA ARG A 61 -13.02 -10.07 15.86
C ARG A 61 -12.41 -10.50 14.54
N ALA A 62 -11.26 -9.93 14.17
CA ALA A 62 -10.55 -10.34 12.96
C ALA A 62 -10.19 -11.83 13.02
N VAL A 63 -9.62 -12.29 14.15
CA VAL A 63 -9.27 -13.71 14.36
C VAL A 63 -10.48 -14.62 14.24
N ALA A 64 -11.61 -14.25 14.85
CA ALA A 64 -12.85 -15.01 14.74
C ALA A 64 -13.36 -15.10 13.29
N ILE A 65 -13.32 -13.99 12.53
CA ILE A 65 -13.69 -13.97 11.11
C ILE A 65 -12.77 -14.88 10.30
N SER A 66 -11.45 -14.75 10.49
CA SER A 66 -10.46 -15.59 9.80
C SER A 66 -10.72 -17.07 10.07
N ASN A 67 -10.85 -17.46 11.33
CA ASN A 67 -11.12 -18.85 11.71
C ASN A 67 -12.41 -19.40 11.09
N GLY A 68 -13.45 -18.56 10.95
CA GLY A 68 -14.70 -18.92 10.30
C GLY A 68 -14.56 -19.10 8.78
N LEU A 69 -13.79 -18.22 8.11
CA LEU A 69 -13.54 -18.30 6.67
C LEU A 69 -12.68 -19.52 6.29
N GLN A 70 -11.79 -19.95 7.19
CA GLN A 70 -10.90 -21.09 6.98
C GLN A 70 -11.58 -22.45 7.27
N GLN A 71 -12.82 -22.46 7.76
CA GLN A 71 -13.54 -23.72 7.96
C GLN A 71 -13.77 -24.44 6.63
N PRO A 72 -13.66 -25.79 6.60
CA PRO A 72 -13.98 -26.57 5.41
C PRO A 72 -15.36 -26.22 4.87
N LEU A 73 -15.44 -26.04 3.56
CA LEU A 73 -16.72 -25.93 2.87
C LEU A 73 -17.42 -27.29 2.89
N ASP A 74 -18.74 -27.26 2.95
CA ASP A 74 -19.58 -28.45 2.80
C ASP A 74 -19.29 -29.11 1.44
N PRO A 75 -18.81 -30.37 1.41
CA PRO A 75 -18.53 -31.09 0.17
C PRO A 75 -19.79 -31.38 -0.65
N ASP A 76 -20.95 -31.43 0.00
CA ASP A 76 -22.24 -31.75 -0.62
C ASP A 76 -23.04 -30.50 -1.01
N ARG A 77 -22.42 -29.31 -0.95
CA ARG A 77 -23.07 -28.06 -1.34
C ARG A 77 -23.51 -28.07 -2.80
N GLU A 78 -24.72 -27.58 -3.06
CA GLU A 78 -25.22 -27.44 -4.44
C GLU A 78 -24.41 -26.40 -5.23
N ALA A 79 -24.47 -26.52 -6.56
CA ALA A 79 -23.92 -25.51 -7.44
C ALA A 79 -24.60 -24.15 -7.19
N PRO A 80 -23.85 -23.04 -7.21
CA PRO A 80 -24.43 -21.71 -7.08
C PRO A 80 -25.53 -21.46 -8.13
N PRO A 81 -26.61 -20.75 -7.78
CA PRO A 81 -27.65 -20.39 -8.74
C PRO A 81 -27.09 -19.69 -9.98
N ARG A 82 -27.75 -19.85 -11.12
CA ARG A 82 -27.36 -19.13 -12.34
C ARG A 82 -27.40 -17.61 -12.07
N GLY A 83 -26.30 -16.93 -12.39
CA GLY A 83 -26.14 -15.49 -12.16
C GLY A 83 -25.73 -15.12 -10.72
N ALA A 84 -25.50 -16.10 -9.84
CA ALA A 84 -24.92 -15.84 -8.54
C ALA A 84 -23.47 -15.34 -8.69
N VAL A 85 -23.06 -14.46 -7.78
CA VAL A 85 -21.67 -14.04 -7.65
C VAL A 85 -20.86 -15.21 -7.12
N ILE A 86 -19.89 -15.66 -7.90
CA ILE A 86 -18.90 -16.65 -7.47
C ILE A 86 -17.79 -15.91 -6.72
N THR A 87 -17.44 -16.39 -5.53
CA THR A 87 -16.37 -15.82 -4.71
C THR A 87 -15.22 -16.82 -4.56
N ASN A 88 -14.04 -16.33 -4.20
CA ASN A 88 -12.86 -17.15 -3.90
C ASN A 88 -12.93 -17.76 -2.49
N LYS A 89 -14.13 -18.08 -2.00
CA LYS A 89 -14.34 -18.70 -0.68
C LYS A 89 -13.50 -19.97 -0.46
N PRO A 90 -13.33 -20.86 -1.47
CA PRO A 90 -12.47 -22.03 -1.33
C PRO A 90 -11.00 -21.69 -1.06
N ASP A 91 -10.53 -20.51 -1.45
CA ASP A 91 -9.12 -20.10 -1.32
C ASP A 91 -8.85 -19.34 -0.01
N ALA A 92 -9.88 -19.07 0.79
CA ALA A 92 -9.76 -18.25 2.00
C ALA A 92 -8.84 -18.87 3.07
N ASN A 93 -8.63 -20.19 3.03
CA ASN A 93 -7.67 -20.91 3.86
C ASN A 93 -6.20 -20.69 3.45
N PHE A 94 -5.95 -20.22 2.24
CA PHE A 94 -4.62 -19.84 1.77
C PHE A 94 -4.34 -18.34 1.92
N ASN A 95 -5.35 -17.54 2.25
CA ASN A 95 -5.20 -16.09 2.41
C ASN A 95 -4.65 -15.74 3.80
N GLY A 96 -3.45 -15.14 3.84
CA GLY A 96 -2.85 -14.58 5.04
C GLY A 96 -3.29 -13.14 5.26
N PHE A 97 -4.37 -12.93 6.01
CA PHE A 97 -4.84 -11.60 6.36
C PHE A 97 -4.00 -11.01 7.52
N PRO A 98 -3.55 -9.74 7.50
CA PRO A 98 -3.04 -9.10 8.71
C PRO A 98 -4.14 -9.10 9.78
N MET A 99 -3.75 -9.56 10.96
CA MET A 99 -4.64 -9.70 12.11
C MET A 99 -4.46 -8.57 13.12
N THR A 100 -3.37 -7.82 13.00
CA THR A 100 -2.94 -6.84 13.98
C THR A 100 -2.99 -5.41 13.45
N TYR A 101 -3.20 -4.47 14.35
CA TYR A 101 -2.99 -3.04 14.10
C TYR A 101 -1.57 -2.67 14.53
N VAL A 102 -0.87 -1.90 13.70
CA VAL A 102 0.47 -1.41 14.03
C VAL A 102 0.36 0.04 14.49
N ALA A 103 0.88 0.33 15.69
CA ALA A 103 0.93 1.68 16.23
C ALA A 103 1.89 2.55 15.42
N VAL A 104 1.55 3.83 15.27
CA VAL A 104 2.39 4.83 14.62
C VAL A 104 2.78 5.85 15.68
N LYS A 105 4.06 5.84 16.08
CA LYS A 105 4.56 6.63 17.21
C LYS A 105 3.78 6.39 18.51
N GLY A 106 3.44 5.13 18.79
CA GLY A 106 2.70 4.72 19.99
C GLY A 106 1.18 4.94 19.92
N GLU A 107 0.63 5.45 18.82
CA GLU A 107 -0.80 5.65 18.65
C GLU A 107 -1.40 4.67 17.63
N TYR A 108 -2.48 3.99 18.01
CA TYR A 108 -3.27 3.17 17.08
C TYR A 108 -4.23 4.03 16.28
N ARG A 109 -3.91 4.27 15.02
CA ARG A 109 -4.71 5.17 14.17
C ARG A 109 -5.92 4.48 13.59
N THR A 110 -7.00 5.24 13.43
CA THR A 110 -8.22 4.80 12.74
C THR A 110 -8.09 4.85 11.22
N SER A 111 -7.03 5.49 10.69
CA SER A 111 -6.69 5.58 9.28
C SER A 111 -5.20 5.88 9.08
N ILE A 112 -4.64 5.46 7.94
CA ILE A 112 -3.28 5.85 7.52
C ILE A 112 -3.25 7.32 7.10
N ILE A 113 -4.30 7.82 6.42
CA ILE A 113 -4.46 9.25 6.12
C ILE A 113 -4.73 10.00 7.42
N VAL A 114 -3.92 11.02 7.71
CA VAL A 114 -4.05 11.88 8.88
C VAL A 114 -4.48 13.30 8.55
N ASP A 115 -4.21 13.74 7.32
CA ASP A 115 -4.69 15.00 6.76
C ASP A 115 -5.19 14.73 5.32
N PRO A 116 -6.43 15.08 4.96
CA PRO A 116 -7.41 15.91 5.70
C PRO A 116 -7.87 15.31 7.03
N LYS A 117 -8.34 16.15 7.95
CA LYS A 117 -8.71 15.72 9.33
C LYS A 117 -9.70 14.56 9.41
N ASN A 118 -10.57 14.40 8.41
CA ASN A 118 -11.52 13.28 8.33
C ASN A 118 -10.86 11.96 7.90
N GLY A 119 -9.56 11.95 7.61
CA GLY A 119 -8.80 10.76 7.26
C GLY A 119 -9.19 10.16 5.92
N ARG A 120 -9.73 10.96 4.99
CA ARG A 120 -10.24 10.48 3.69
C ARG A 120 -9.69 11.29 2.52
N LEU A 121 -9.73 10.69 1.34
CA LEU A 121 -9.29 11.34 0.10
C LEU A 121 -10.21 12.52 -0.27
N PRO A 122 -9.67 13.73 -0.49
CA PRO A 122 -10.48 14.92 -0.76
C PRO A 122 -10.65 15.15 -2.26
N PHE A 123 -11.42 14.28 -2.93
CA PHE A 123 -11.65 14.34 -4.38
C PHE A 123 -12.27 15.67 -4.84
N LYS A 124 -11.89 16.13 -6.03
CA LYS A 124 -12.48 17.31 -6.69
C LYS A 124 -13.85 17.03 -7.27
N ASP A 125 -14.01 15.85 -7.85
CA ASP A 125 -15.21 15.38 -8.54
C ASP A 125 -15.71 14.09 -7.88
N ASP A 126 -17.00 13.79 -8.04
CA ASP A 126 -17.61 12.53 -7.62
C ASP A 126 -18.39 11.91 -8.81
N PRO A 127 -17.88 10.83 -9.44
CA PRO A 127 -16.63 10.14 -9.14
C PRO A 127 -15.38 10.96 -9.58
N PRO A 128 -14.18 10.66 -9.03
CA PRO A 128 -12.95 11.32 -9.46
C PRO A 128 -12.67 11.07 -10.95
N MET A 129 -12.33 12.14 -11.68
CA MET A 129 -12.11 12.10 -13.13
C MET A 129 -10.70 11.62 -13.53
N ASP A 130 -10.37 10.39 -13.14
CA ASP A 130 -9.14 9.72 -13.56
C ASP A 130 -9.19 9.22 -15.03
N ILE A 131 -8.16 8.51 -15.48
CA ILE A 131 -8.10 8.00 -16.85
C ILE A 131 -9.23 7.00 -17.17
N PHE A 132 -9.67 6.20 -16.21
CA PHE A 132 -10.71 5.19 -16.42
C PHE A 132 -12.09 5.85 -16.48
N ALA A 133 -12.36 6.81 -15.59
CA ALA A 133 -13.56 7.64 -15.64
C ALA A 133 -13.64 8.44 -16.95
N LYS A 134 -12.52 9.03 -17.41
CA LYS A 134 -12.43 9.75 -18.70
C LYS A 134 -12.78 8.83 -19.88
N ARG A 135 -12.30 7.58 -19.86
CA ARG A 135 -12.61 6.58 -20.90
C ARG A 135 -14.07 6.12 -20.86
N ALA A 136 -14.60 5.87 -19.66
CA ALA A 136 -16.02 5.53 -19.49
C ALA A 136 -16.93 6.66 -20.00
N ALA A 137 -16.61 7.92 -19.70
CA ALA A 137 -17.32 9.09 -20.22
C ALA A 137 -17.23 9.22 -21.76
N ALA A 138 -16.16 8.70 -22.37
CA ALA A 138 -16.01 8.59 -23.82
C ALA A 138 -16.71 7.36 -24.44
N GLY A 139 -17.53 6.64 -23.66
CA GLY A 139 -18.31 5.48 -24.12
C GLY A 139 -17.50 4.19 -24.26
N LYS A 140 -16.38 4.06 -23.54
CA LYS A 140 -15.60 2.82 -23.49
C LYS A 140 -16.02 1.94 -22.34
N ASP A 141 -16.31 0.68 -22.63
CA ASP A 141 -16.53 -0.34 -21.62
C ASP A 141 -15.20 -0.78 -20.99
N VAL A 142 -15.24 -1.25 -19.74
CA VAL A 142 -14.07 -1.76 -19.00
C VAL A 142 -13.43 -2.98 -19.67
N PHE A 143 -14.12 -3.65 -20.59
CA PHE A 143 -13.66 -4.80 -21.36
C PHE A 143 -13.39 -4.52 -22.85
N ASP A 144 -13.50 -3.26 -23.30
CA ASP A 144 -13.23 -2.87 -24.70
C ASP A 144 -11.76 -3.01 -25.13
N GLY A 145 -10.86 -3.26 -24.18
CA GLY A 145 -9.46 -3.57 -24.45
C GLY A 145 -8.67 -3.75 -23.17
N PRO A 146 -7.47 -4.33 -23.25
CA PRO A 146 -6.62 -4.52 -22.07
C PRO A 146 -6.23 -3.18 -21.44
N GLU A 147 -6.17 -2.08 -22.20
CA GLU A 147 -5.85 -0.74 -21.68
C GLU A 147 -6.89 -0.20 -20.71
N ASN A 148 -8.16 -0.63 -20.81
CA ASN A 148 -9.23 -0.21 -19.91
C ASN A 148 -9.21 -0.99 -18.59
N ARG A 149 -8.31 -1.97 -18.45
CA ARG A 149 -8.05 -2.67 -17.20
C ARG A 149 -6.94 -1.96 -16.40
N PRO A 150 -7.05 -1.94 -15.06
CA PRO A 150 -6.00 -1.42 -14.18
C PRO A 150 -4.61 -2.04 -14.41
N SER A 151 -3.55 -1.28 -14.13
CA SER A 151 -2.16 -1.71 -14.39
C SER A 151 -1.74 -2.99 -13.66
N ASN A 152 -2.33 -3.29 -12.51
CA ASN A 152 -2.04 -4.50 -11.74
C ASN A 152 -2.51 -5.76 -12.47
N GLU A 153 -3.69 -5.74 -13.10
CA GLU A 153 -4.18 -6.90 -13.87
C GLU A 153 -3.36 -7.18 -15.13
N ARG A 154 -2.62 -6.16 -15.59
CA ARG A 154 -1.73 -6.22 -16.75
C ARG A 154 -0.28 -6.50 -16.37
N CYS A 155 0.01 -6.68 -15.08
CA CYS A 155 1.36 -6.83 -14.52
C CYS A 155 2.32 -5.67 -14.85
N LEU A 156 1.79 -4.48 -15.14
CA LEU A 156 2.58 -3.27 -15.42
C LEU A 156 2.95 -2.50 -14.14
N GLY A 157 2.37 -2.93 -13.02
CA GLY A 157 2.70 -2.52 -11.67
C GLY A 157 1.45 -2.45 -10.82
N VAL A 158 1.64 -2.43 -9.50
CA VAL A 158 0.53 -2.29 -8.55
C VAL A 158 0.48 -0.84 -8.06
N PRO A 159 -0.61 -0.11 -8.37
CA PRO A 159 -0.77 1.25 -7.87
C PRO A 159 -0.63 1.34 -6.36
N GLY A 160 0.17 2.30 -5.89
CA GLY A 160 0.43 2.53 -4.48
C GLY A 160 1.27 1.46 -3.78
N GLN A 161 1.84 0.49 -4.52
CA GLN A 161 2.81 -0.44 -3.96
C GLN A 161 4.23 0.15 -3.91
N LEU A 162 4.67 0.82 -4.98
CA LEU A 162 5.95 1.53 -5.05
C LEU A 162 5.73 2.86 -5.79
N PRO A 163 5.66 4.03 -5.13
CA PRO A 163 5.74 4.28 -3.68
C PRO A 163 4.76 3.47 -2.82
N ILE A 164 5.12 3.16 -1.57
CA ILE A 164 4.36 2.29 -0.64
C ILE A 164 3.19 3.07 -0.02
N VAL A 165 2.37 3.73 -0.82
CA VAL A 165 1.45 4.77 -0.34
C VAL A 165 0.00 4.32 -0.15
N VAL A 166 -0.36 3.12 -0.59
CA VAL A 166 -1.71 2.55 -0.41
C VAL A 166 -1.59 1.13 0.11
N PRO A 167 -2.15 0.76 1.28
CA PRO A 167 -2.24 -0.64 1.73
C PRO A 167 -2.98 -1.48 0.68
N LEU A 168 -2.34 -2.55 0.19
CA LEU A 168 -3.00 -3.51 -0.69
C LEU A 168 -4.01 -4.34 0.11
N PRO A 169 -5.17 -4.69 -0.48
CA PRO A 169 -6.19 -5.47 0.20
C PRO A 169 -5.69 -6.86 0.52
N ILE A 170 -6.50 -7.46 1.35
CA ILE A 170 -6.25 -8.49 2.33
C ILE A 170 -6.08 -9.87 1.64
N ASP A 171 -6.43 -9.98 0.35
CA ASP A 171 -6.62 -11.26 -0.36
C ASP A 171 -5.38 -11.70 -1.18
N GLY A 172 -4.22 -11.07 -0.99
CA GLY A 172 -2.98 -11.32 -1.75
C GLY A 172 -1.74 -10.89 -0.96
N PRO A 173 -0.54 -11.39 -1.32
CA PRO A 173 0.55 -11.68 -0.41
C PRO A 173 1.10 -10.48 0.38
N TRP A 174 1.74 -10.85 1.49
CA TRP A 174 2.50 -10.01 2.40
C TRP A 174 3.26 -8.90 1.66
N ARG A 175 3.01 -7.65 2.07
CA ARG A 175 3.69 -6.48 1.51
C ARG A 175 5.06 -6.28 2.15
N ASN A 176 5.92 -7.24 1.87
CA ASN A 176 7.29 -7.17 2.30
C ASN A 176 8.12 -6.43 1.26
N ILE A 177 9.11 -5.71 1.75
CA ILE A 177 10.09 -4.99 0.94
C ILE A 177 11.48 -5.30 1.43
N GLN A 178 12.45 -5.16 0.55
CA GLN A 178 13.86 -5.06 0.91
C GLN A 178 14.36 -3.66 0.58
N ILE A 179 15.00 -3.03 1.55
CA ILE A 179 15.75 -1.80 1.34
C ILE A 179 17.23 -2.17 1.26
N VAL A 180 17.86 -1.73 0.17
CA VAL A 180 19.31 -1.79 -0.04
C VAL A 180 19.78 -0.38 -0.33
N GLN A 181 20.88 0.07 0.28
CA GLN A 181 21.37 1.43 0.06
C GLN A 181 22.88 1.45 -0.12
N ASN A 182 23.36 2.44 -0.86
CA ASN A 182 24.77 2.80 -0.91
C ASN A 182 24.90 4.33 -0.89
N LYS A 183 26.10 4.84 -1.17
CA LYS A 183 26.35 6.29 -1.17
C LYS A 183 25.51 7.09 -2.20
N ASP A 184 25.09 6.46 -3.30
CA ASP A 184 24.48 7.11 -4.46
C ASP A 184 23.00 6.75 -4.66
N TYR A 185 22.55 5.63 -4.11
CA TYR A 185 21.22 5.06 -4.36
C TYR A 185 20.59 4.44 -3.11
N VAL A 186 19.27 4.52 -3.05
CA VAL A 186 18.43 3.64 -2.23
C VAL A 186 17.56 2.83 -3.19
N LEU A 187 17.59 1.51 -3.06
CA LEU A 187 16.76 0.58 -3.81
C LEU A 187 15.71 0.01 -2.87
N ILE A 188 14.44 0.12 -3.28
CA ILE A 188 13.31 -0.54 -2.61
C ILE A 188 12.82 -1.65 -3.54
N PHE A 189 12.94 -2.88 -3.09
CA PHE A 189 12.49 -4.07 -3.82
C PHE A 189 11.21 -4.59 -3.17
N GLY A 190 10.10 -4.64 -3.92
CA GLY A 190 8.83 -5.16 -3.43
C GLY A 190 8.63 -6.64 -3.74
N GLU A 191 8.14 -7.42 -2.77
CA GLU A 191 7.87 -8.86 -2.92
C GLU A 191 6.76 -9.15 -3.94
N TYR A 192 5.61 -8.48 -3.79
CA TYR A 192 4.46 -8.64 -4.69
C TYR A 192 4.72 -7.91 -6.02
N HIS A 193 4.44 -8.54 -7.17
CA HIS A 193 4.80 -7.98 -8.49
C HIS A 193 6.28 -7.56 -8.58
N VAL A 194 7.19 -8.43 -8.10
CA VAL A 194 8.66 -8.29 -8.08
C VAL A 194 9.15 -7.09 -8.91
N THR A 195 9.42 -6.00 -8.21
CA THR A 195 9.81 -4.71 -8.82
C THR A 195 10.89 -4.06 -7.97
N ALA A 196 11.94 -3.58 -8.63
CA ALA A 196 12.93 -2.70 -8.03
C ALA A 196 12.62 -1.24 -8.36
N ARG A 197 12.44 -0.42 -7.31
CA ARG A 197 12.40 1.04 -7.41
C ARG A 197 13.76 1.59 -7.00
N ILE A 198 14.40 2.33 -7.92
CA ILE A 198 15.71 2.94 -7.71
C ILE A 198 15.50 4.43 -7.40
N ILE A 199 15.99 4.87 -6.24
CA ILE A 199 15.98 6.26 -5.79
C ILE A 199 17.41 6.78 -5.90
N ARG A 200 17.60 7.83 -6.71
CA ARG A 200 18.91 8.47 -6.91
C ARG A 200 19.14 9.53 -5.84
N LEU A 201 20.19 9.37 -5.03
CA LEU A 201 20.50 10.31 -3.96
C LEU A 201 21.17 11.58 -4.52
N ASN A 202 20.82 12.74 -3.97
CA ASN A 202 21.36 14.05 -4.29
C ASN A 202 21.38 14.34 -5.81
N SER A 203 20.32 13.92 -6.49
CA SER A 203 20.19 13.98 -7.94
C SER A 203 19.02 14.87 -8.37
N THR A 204 18.89 15.11 -9.67
CA THR A 204 17.76 15.82 -10.27
C THR A 204 16.88 14.87 -11.06
N HIS A 205 15.62 15.22 -11.25
CA HIS A 205 14.77 14.45 -12.16
C HIS A 205 15.30 14.49 -13.59
N HIS A 206 14.98 13.45 -14.37
CA HIS A 206 15.36 13.42 -15.78
C HIS A 206 14.72 14.60 -16.54
N ASP A 207 15.51 15.21 -17.44
CA ASP A 207 15.07 16.28 -18.33
C ASP A 207 15.60 16.02 -19.75
N PRO A 208 14.72 15.85 -20.77
CA PRO A 208 13.26 15.83 -20.66
C PRO A 208 12.76 14.63 -19.84
N GLY A 209 11.78 14.88 -18.98
CA GLY A 209 11.10 13.84 -18.22
C GLY A 209 10.24 12.94 -19.11
N PHE A 210 9.96 11.73 -18.66
CA PHE A 210 9.02 10.82 -19.31
C PHE A 210 8.22 10.03 -18.27
N ALA A 211 6.97 9.70 -18.60
CA ALA A 211 6.06 9.05 -17.68
C ALA A 211 6.44 7.57 -17.45
N LYS A 212 6.57 7.18 -16.18
CA LYS A 212 6.92 5.83 -15.71
C LYS A 212 5.79 5.27 -14.87
N TYR A 213 5.62 3.94 -14.85
CA TYR A 213 4.64 3.29 -13.97
C TYR A 213 4.98 3.54 -12.48
N TYR A 214 6.25 3.54 -12.09
CA TYR A 214 6.65 3.81 -10.69
C TYR A 214 7.18 5.23 -10.45
N GLY A 215 6.94 6.13 -11.42
CA GLY A 215 7.48 7.49 -11.42
C GLY A 215 9.02 7.55 -11.53
N ASP A 216 9.54 8.77 -11.52
CA ASP A 216 10.97 9.06 -11.42
C ASP A 216 11.28 9.52 -10.00
N SER A 217 12.10 8.77 -9.25
CA SER A 217 12.41 9.07 -7.84
C SER A 217 13.82 9.65 -7.66
N ILE A 218 13.91 10.73 -6.91
CA ILE A 218 15.16 11.27 -6.36
C ILE A 218 15.02 11.36 -4.84
N GLY A 219 16.13 11.35 -4.12
CA GLY A 219 16.09 11.53 -2.68
C GLY A 219 17.32 12.22 -2.12
N HIS A 220 17.24 12.62 -0.86
CA HIS A 220 18.33 13.20 -0.10
C HIS A 220 18.11 12.91 1.39
N TRP A 221 19.16 13.11 2.19
CA TRP A 221 19.07 12.97 3.64
C TRP A 221 18.85 14.33 4.29
N GLU A 222 17.87 14.41 5.19
CA GLU A 222 17.67 15.51 6.13
C GLU A 222 17.85 14.95 7.53
N ASP A 223 19.00 15.21 8.14
CA ASP A 223 19.44 14.59 9.39
C ASP A 223 19.36 13.05 9.32
N ASP A 224 18.46 12.45 10.10
CA ASP A 224 18.23 11.00 10.16
C ASP A 224 17.07 10.53 9.26
N THR A 225 16.57 11.38 8.38
CA THR A 225 15.41 11.09 7.53
C THR A 225 15.79 11.04 6.06
N LEU A 226 15.47 9.93 5.40
CA LEU A 226 15.49 9.86 3.94
C LEU A 226 14.25 10.55 3.40
N VAL A 227 14.43 11.59 2.60
CA VAL A 227 13.36 12.28 1.89
C VAL A 227 13.41 11.85 0.43
N ILE A 228 12.28 11.40 -0.11
CA ILE A 228 12.18 10.93 -1.49
C ILE A 228 11.09 11.75 -2.18
N TYR A 229 11.40 12.31 -3.34
CA TYR A 229 10.43 12.98 -4.19
C TYR A 229 10.26 12.21 -5.49
N THR A 230 9.00 11.90 -5.82
CA THR A 230 8.64 11.15 -7.02
C THR A 230 7.56 11.85 -7.80
N LYS A 231 7.77 11.95 -9.11
CA LYS A 231 6.82 12.51 -10.08
C LYS A 231 6.88 11.76 -11.40
N SER A 232 6.20 12.27 -12.43
CA SER A 232 6.19 11.69 -13.78
C SER A 232 5.59 10.27 -13.80
N PHE A 233 4.45 10.11 -13.13
CA PHE A 233 3.68 8.87 -13.19
C PHE A 233 2.90 8.76 -14.50
N LYS A 234 2.69 7.53 -14.96
CA LYS A 234 1.70 7.25 -16.01
C LYS A 234 0.29 7.40 -15.44
N PRO A 235 -0.66 8.08 -16.12
CA PRO A 235 -2.06 8.14 -15.67
C PRO A 235 -2.70 6.76 -15.48
N GLU A 236 -2.23 5.75 -16.21
CA GLU A 236 -2.68 4.36 -16.08
C GLU A 236 -2.32 3.69 -14.75
N GLN A 237 -1.53 4.34 -13.89
CA GLN A 237 -1.33 3.95 -12.50
C GLN A 237 -2.52 4.28 -11.61
N SER A 238 -3.53 5.01 -12.10
CA SER A 238 -4.75 5.21 -11.33
C SER A 238 -5.40 3.87 -10.94
N ASP A 239 -6.05 3.83 -9.79
CA ASP A 239 -7.00 2.77 -9.46
C ASP A 239 -8.09 3.26 -8.50
N ARG A 240 -8.98 2.36 -8.10
CA ARG A 240 -10.11 2.68 -7.20
C ARG A 240 -9.69 3.20 -5.82
N ARG A 241 -8.52 2.80 -5.32
CA ARG A 241 -8.02 3.10 -3.96
C ARG A 241 -7.22 4.39 -3.93
N LEU A 242 -6.49 4.67 -5.01
CA LEU A 242 -5.80 5.93 -5.22
C LEU A 242 -6.03 6.43 -6.65
N PRO A 243 -7.22 7.01 -6.91
CA PRO A 243 -7.47 7.69 -8.17
C PRO A 243 -6.40 8.76 -8.41
N SER A 244 -5.80 8.77 -9.58
CA SER A 244 -4.68 9.66 -9.91
C SER A 244 -4.61 9.99 -11.40
N SER A 245 -3.79 10.98 -11.73
CA SER A 245 -3.54 11.50 -13.06
C SER A 245 -2.02 11.55 -13.33
N GLY A 246 -1.65 12.11 -14.48
CA GLY A 246 -0.24 12.40 -14.78
C GLY A 246 0.35 13.52 -13.91
N ALA A 247 -0.48 14.25 -13.16
CA ALA A 247 -0.07 15.30 -12.22
C ALA A 247 0.21 14.75 -10.80
N LEU A 248 0.18 13.43 -10.61
CA LEU A 248 0.52 12.80 -9.33
C LEU A 248 1.97 13.09 -8.94
N GLU A 249 2.14 13.54 -7.70
CA GLU A 249 3.42 13.76 -7.06
C GLU A 249 3.39 13.21 -5.64
N ILE A 250 4.48 12.57 -5.23
CA ILE A 250 4.60 11.93 -3.92
C ILE A 250 5.91 12.39 -3.26
N VAL A 251 5.81 12.86 -2.02
CA VAL A 251 6.95 13.14 -1.15
C VAL A 251 6.92 12.21 0.04
N GLU A 252 7.92 11.37 0.18
CA GLU A 252 8.08 10.37 1.23
C GLU A 252 9.16 10.80 2.22
N ARG A 253 8.98 10.45 3.48
CA ARG A 253 9.94 10.66 4.58
C ARG A 253 10.03 9.37 5.38
N MET A 254 11.21 8.76 5.38
CA MET A 254 11.49 7.53 6.12
C MET A 254 12.51 7.81 7.21
N THR A 255 12.13 7.61 8.47
CA THR A 255 12.98 7.83 9.64
C THR A 255 13.06 6.54 10.45
N LEU A 256 14.27 6.02 10.67
CA LEU A 256 14.46 4.87 11.56
C LEU A 256 14.26 5.33 13.01
N VAL A 257 13.24 4.81 13.69
CA VAL A 257 12.88 5.23 15.06
C VAL A 257 13.20 4.17 16.12
N SER A 258 13.44 2.93 15.69
CA SER A 258 13.98 1.86 16.53
C SER A 258 14.66 0.80 15.64
N ASN A 259 15.24 -0.23 16.26
CA ASN A 259 15.78 -1.37 15.50
C ASN A 259 14.70 -2.14 14.72
N SER A 260 13.43 -1.98 15.05
CA SER A 260 12.30 -2.72 14.47
C SER A 260 11.31 -1.85 13.70
N GLU A 261 11.47 -0.53 13.69
CA GLU A 261 10.46 0.39 13.15
C GLU A 261 11.07 1.53 12.34
N VAL A 262 10.53 1.74 11.14
CA VAL A 262 10.69 2.98 10.37
C VAL A 262 9.38 3.74 10.44
N PHE A 263 9.43 4.97 10.96
CA PHE A 263 8.33 5.91 10.81
C PHE A 263 8.32 6.40 9.37
N TYR A 264 7.21 6.14 8.68
CA TYR A 264 7.05 6.46 7.27
C TYR A 264 5.88 7.42 7.10
N GLN A 265 6.20 8.66 6.71
CA GLN A 265 5.24 9.70 6.39
C GLN A 265 5.33 10.01 4.91
N TYR A 266 4.20 10.24 4.26
CA TYR A 266 4.18 10.67 2.87
C TYR A 266 3.06 11.66 2.60
N LYS A 267 3.32 12.48 1.58
CA LYS A 267 2.38 13.46 1.05
C LYS A 267 2.05 13.11 -0.40
N ILE A 268 0.76 13.13 -0.71
CA ILE A 268 0.25 12.92 -2.07
C ILE A 268 -0.37 14.21 -2.56
N THR A 269 0.06 14.65 -3.74
CA THR A 269 -0.54 15.77 -4.46
C THR A 269 -0.93 15.31 -5.85
N ASP A 270 -2.15 15.63 -6.27
CA ASP A 270 -2.57 15.50 -7.65
C ASP A 270 -3.54 16.64 -7.96
N THR A 271 -3.08 17.59 -8.76
CA THR A 271 -3.86 18.81 -9.03
C THR A 271 -5.03 18.58 -9.97
N GLU A 272 -5.18 17.41 -10.61
CA GLU A 272 -6.37 17.06 -11.38
C GLU A 272 -7.40 16.31 -10.54
N ILE A 273 -6.98 15.61 -9.48
CA ILE A 273 -7.86 14.68 -8.74
C ILE A 273 -8.23 15.18 -7.34
N TYR A 274 -7.33 15.84 -6.62
CA TYR A 274 -7.51 16.19 -5.21
C TYR A 274 -7.64 17.71 -4.99
N THR A 275 -8.51 18.10 -4.06
CA THR A 275 -8.71 19.51 -3.68
C THR A 275 -7.59 20.07 -2.80
N GLN A 276 -6.80 19.20 -2.16
CA GLN A 276 -5.67 19.55 -1.30
C GLN A 276 -4.66 18.38 -1.24
N THR A 277 -3.46 18.67 -0.73
CA THR A 277 -2.45 17.64 -0.43
C THR A 277 -2.95 16.73 0.69
N ILE A 278 -2.75 15.42 0.50
CA ILE A 278 -3.05 14.40 1.51
C ILE A 278 -1.76 14.10 2.26
N THR A 279 -1.82 14.06 3.60
CA THR A 279 -0.73 13.56 4.44
C THR A 279 -1.15 12.25 5.07
N ALA A 280 -0.28 11.25 4.98
CA ALA A 280 -0.49 9.92 5.52
C ALA A 280 0.76 9.46 6.25
N GLU A 281 0.57 8.62 7.27
CA GLU A 281 1.69 8.08 8.02
C GLU A 281 1.39 6.69 8.57
N MET A 282 2.41 5.83 8.50
CA MET A 282 2.39 4.43 8.92
C MET A 282 3.75 4.04 9.51
N THR A 283 3.81 2.84 10.07
CA THR A 283 5.05 2.22 10.54
C THR A 283 5.41 1.08 9.59
N LEU A 284 6.65 1.07 9.10
CA LEU A 284 7.21 -0.14 8.49
C LEU A 284 7.89 -0.95 9.59
N SER A 285 7.46 -2.19 9.76
CA SER A 285 7.98 -3.11 10.77
C SER A 285 9.08 -3.96 10.19
N ARG A 286 10.15 -4.20 10.93
CA ARG A 286 11.23 -5.11 10.51
C ARG A 286 10.67 -6.53 10.46
N MET A 287 10.97 -7.27 9.39
CA MET A 287 10.56 -8.66 9.28
C MET A 287 11.32 -9.54 10.29
N PRO A 288 10.68 -10.63 10.77
CA PRO A 288 11.38 -11.69 11.52
C PRO A 288 12.62 -12.19 10.77
N ALA A 289 13.69 -12.48 11.51
CA ALA A 289 15.00 -12.81 10.93
C ALA A 289 15.03 -14.10 10.10
N ASP A 290 14.09 -15.01 10.36
CA ASP A 290 13.87 -16.26 9.65
C ASP A 290 13.00 -16.12 8.40
N ASN A 291 12.29 -14.99 8.25
CA ASN A 291 11.49 -14.70 7.07
C ASN A 291 12.37 -14.23 5.91
N LYS A 292 11.91 -14.53 4.69
CA LYS A 292 12.56 -14.16 3.44
C LYS A 292 11.52 -13.53 2.51
N LEU A 293 12.01 -12.77 1.54
CA LEU A 293 11.19 -12.40 0.39
C LEU A 293 11.10 -13.60 -0.56
N TYR A 294 9.89 -13.86 -1.05
CA TYR A 294 9.61 -14.83 -2.08
C TYR A 294 9.32 -14.15 -3.41
N GLU A 295 9.58 -14.86 -4.50
CA GLU A 295 9.25 -14.36 -5.83
C GLU A 295 7.73 -14.38 -6.05
N SER A 296 7.18 -13.26 -6.53
CA SER A 296 5.81 -13.14 -7.03
C SER A 296 5.81 -12.77 -8.51
N ALA A 297 5.87 -13.78 -9.38
CA ALA A 297 5.94 -13.63 -10.83
C ALA A 297 4.54 -13.38 -11.45
N CYS A 298 4.11 -12.11 -11.53
CA CYS A 298 2.78 -11.78 -12.07
C CYS A 298 2.55 -12.25 -13.52
N HIS A 299 3.57 -12.21 -14.36
CA HIS A 299 3.43 -12.57 -15.78
C HIS A 299 3.41 -14.08 -16.02
N GLU A 300 4.04 -14.87 -15.16
CA GLU A 300 4.15 -16.32 -15.35
C GLU A 300 2.83 -17.00 -15.01
N GLY A 301 2.22 -17.65 -16.00
CA GLY A 301 0.94 -18.34 -15.81
C GLY A 301 -0.29 -17.44 -15.70
N ASN A 302 -0.18 -16.13 -15.98
CA ASN A 302 -1.32 -15.23 -15.98
C ASN A 302 -2.08 -15.27 -17.31
N TYR A 303 -3.14 -16.09 -17.35
CA TYR A 303 -4.07 -16.22 -18.47
C TYR A 303 -5.39 -15.48 -18.25
N SER A 304 -5.51 -14.78 -17.12
CA SER A 304 -6.77 -14.18 -16.67
C SER A 304 -7.23 -13.08 -17.61
N LEU A 305 -6.34 -12.18 -18.02
CA LEU A 305 -6.72 -11.04 -18.87
C LEU A 305 -7.26 -11.48 -20.25
N PRO A 306 -6.59 -12.37 -21.01
CA PRO A 306 -7.19 -12.94 -22.22
C PRO A 306 -8.55 -13.60 -21.99
N SER A 307 -8.70 -14.33 -20.89
CA SER A 307 -9.95 -15.05 -20.55
C SER A 307 -11.10 -14.09 -20.21
N ILE A 308 -10.81 -13.03 -19.44
CA ILE A 308 -11.77 -11.95 -19.11
C ILE A 308 -12.27 -11.29 -20.38
N LEU A 309 -11.36 -10.89 -21.26
CA LEU A 309 -11.71 -10.23 -22.52
C LEU A 309 -12.47 -11.17 -23.47
N ALA A 310 -12.09 -12.44 -23.54
CA ALA A 310 -12.83 -13.45 -24.32
C ALA A 310 -14.25 -13.65 -23.79
N GLY A 311 -14.44 -13.66 -22.46
CA GLY A 311 -15.75 -13.72 -21.82
C GLY A 311 -16.65 -12.54 -22.20
N ALA A 312 -16.10 -11.32 -22.20
CA ALA A 312 -16.84 -10.12 -22.62
C ALA A 312 -17.26 -10.19 -24.11
N ARG A 313 -16.35 -10.59 -25.00
CA ARG A 313 -16.68 -10.79 -26.42
C ARG A 313 -17.73 -11.89 -26.64
N ARG A 314 -17.75 -12.91 -25.78
CA ARG A 314 -18.81 -13.93 -25.81
C ARG A 314 -20.16 -13.37 -25.40
N GLN A 315 -20.23 -12.58 -24.32
CA GLN A 315 -21.46 -11.94 -23.87
C GLN A 315 -22.05 -11.01 -24.94
N GLU A 316 -21.20 -10.24 -25.63
CA GLU A 316 -21.63 -9.42 -26.76
C GLU A 316 -22.23 -10.23 -27.90
N ALA A 317 -21.64 -11.38 -28.22
CA ALA A 317 -22.16 -12.26 -29.26
C ALA A 317 -23.51 -12.87 -28.87
N ASP A 318 -23.69 -13.26 -27.61
CA ASP A 318 -24.95 -13.82 -27.09
C ASP A 318 -26.07 -12.76 -26.95
N SER A 319 -25.71 -11.46 -26.95
CA SER A 319 -26.66 -10.33 -26.83
C SER A 319 -27.13 -9.76 -28.16
N ARG A 320 -26.64 -10.28 -29.31
CA ARG A 320 -27.04 -9.90 -30.66
C ARG A 320 -28.13 -10.81 -31.20
#